data_AF-A0A5A7Z8E6-F1
#
_entry.id   AF-A0A5A7Z8E6-F1
#
_cell.length_a   1.000
_cell.length_b   1.000
_cell.length_c   1.000
_cell.angle_alpha   90.00
_cell.angle_beta   90.00
_cell.angle_gamma   90.00
#
_symmetry.space_group_name_H-M   'P 1'
#
loop_
_entity.id
_entity.type
_entity.pdbx_description
1 polymer ?
#
loop_
_entity_poly.entity_id
_entity_poly.type
_entity_poly.pdbx_seq_one_letter_code
_entity_poly.pdbx_strand_id
1 'polypeptide(L)'
;MRSRVPVALAFAVSVYAAPIHAQTPEEQALTLLHASSAQSAIITFCGKHYAIDGTTALRISQTTRDVATKVLGRERADAAFKDELARRYAEVKDVGEQQWCTDQRDGLSKGAVRIFKN
;
A
#
# COMPACT_ATOMS: atom_id res chain seq x y z
N MET A 1 -51.50 29.01 -39.40
CA MET A 1 -50.40 29.58 -38.59
C MET A 1 -50.73 29.42 -37.12
N ARG A 2 -50.04 28.52 -36.40
CA ARG A 2 -49.85 28.59 -34.94
C ARG A 2 -48.71 27.64 -34.57
N SER A 3 -47.74 28.21 -33.86
CA SER A 3 -46.36 27.78 -33.79
C SER A 3 -46.12 26.58 -32.87
N ARG A 4 -45.19 25.71 -33.28
CA ARG A 4 -44.62 24.61 -32.51
C ARG A 4 -43.73 25.18 -31.40
N VAL A 5 -43.91 24.72 -30.15
CA VAL A 5 -42.98 24.96 -29.04
C VAL A 5 -42.21 23.66 -28.81
N PRO A 6 -40.89 23.60 -29.04
CA PRO A 6 -40.12 22.44 -28.61
C PRO A 6 -39.83 22.57 -27.10
N VAL A 7 -40.29 21.57 -26.34
CA VAL A 7 -39.88 21.36 -24.95
C VAL A 7 -38.44 20.85 -24.97
N ALA A 8 -37.50 21.68 -24.54
CA ALA A 8 -36.12 21.26 -24.32
C ALA A 8 -36.07 20.41 -23.04
N LEU A 9 -35.95 19.09 -23.20
CA LEU A 9 -35.57 18.17 -22.12
C LEU A 9 -34.10 18.45 -21.76
N ALA A 10 -33.90 19.20 -20.68
CA ALA A 10 -32.61 19.30 -20.02
C ALA A 10 -32.33 17.96 -19.32
N PHE A 11 -31.51 17.11 -19.95
CA PHE A 11 -30.87 15.99 -19.26
C PHE A 11 -29.90 16.56 -18.22
N ALA A 12 -30.32 16.59 -16.96
CA ALA A 12 -29.43 16.80 -15.85
C ALA A 12 -28.49 15.58 -15.77
N VAL A 13 -27.27 15.75 -16.31
CA VAL A 13 -26.16 14.86 -16.02
C VAL A 13 -25.80 15.08 -14.55
N SER A 14 -26.43 14.33 -13.65
CA SER A 14 -25.98 14.22 -12.27
C SER A 14 -24.62 13.53 -12.30
N VAL A 15 -23.56 14.33 -12.22
CA VAL A 15 -22.21 13.87 -11.91
C VAL A 15 -22.27 13.36 -10.47
N TYR A 16 -22.57 12.08 -10.30
CA TYR A 16 -22.30 11.37 -9.05
C TYR A 16 -20.78 11.27 -8.90
N ALA A 17 -20.18 12.32 -8.33
CA ALA A 17 -18.89 12.17 -7.69
C ALA A 17 -19.10 11.19 -6.52
N ALA A 18 -18.67 9.94 -6.70
CA ALA A 18 -18.65 8.98 -5.61
C ALA A 18 -17.88 9.61 -4.43
N PRO A 19 -18.42 9.56 -3.21
CA PRO A 19 -17.72 10.12 -2.07
C PRO A 19 -16.38 9.39 -1.92
N ILE A 20 -15.28 10.14 -1.93
CA ILE A 20 -13.98 9.65 -1.48
C ILE A 20 -14.18 9.34 0.01
N HIS A 21 -14.39 8.07 0.35
CA HIS A 21 -14.47 7.65 1.74
C HIS A 21 -13.15 8.03 2.44
N ALA A 22 -13.21 8.96 3.39
CA ALA A 22 -12.08 9.27 4.24
C ALA A 22 -11.75 8.02 5.07
N GLN A 23 -10.56 7.46 4.87
CA GLN A 23 -10.09 6.31 5.66
C GLN A 23 -10.07 6.66 7.13
N THR A 24 -10.57 5.78 7.97
CA THR A 24 -10.48 5.91 9.43
C THR A 24 -9.02 5.84 9.88
N PRO A 25 -8.67 6.41 11.06
CA PRO A 25 -7.31 6.29 11.60
C PRO A 25 -6.84 4.84 11.74
N GLU A 26 -7.76 3.93 12.06
CA GLU A 26 -7.48 2.50 12.16
C GLU A 26 -7.09 1.88 10.81
N GLU A 27 -7.85 2.16 9.74
CA GLU A 27 -7.53 1.68 8.38
C GLU A 27 -6.19 2.24 7.88
N GLN A 28 -5.90 3.50 8.20
CA GLN A 28 -4.60 4.11 7.90
C GLN A 28 -3.47 3.41 8.66
N ALA A 29 -3.67 3.09 9.94
CA ALA A 29 -2.70 2.35 10.74
C ALA A 29 -2.45 0.94 10.19
N LEU A 30 -3.48 0.23 9.75
CA LEU A 30 -3.33 -1.07 9.09
C LEU A 30 -2.57 -0.96 7.76
N THR A 31 -2.84 0.09 6.97
CA THR A 31 -2.10 0.37 5.74
C THR A 31 -0.61 0.62 6.01
N LEU A 32 -0.27 1.30 7.11
CA LEU A 32 1.12 1.47 7.55
C LEU A 32 1.77 0.14 7.93
N LEU A 33 1.03 -0.78 8.57
CA LEU A 33 1.54 -2.12 8.87
C LEU A 33 1.75 -2.97 7.61
N HIS A 34 0.89 -2.84 6.60
CA HIS A 34 1.10 -3.46 5.28
C HIS A 34 2.36 -2.94 4.58
N ALA A 35 2.63 -1.62 4.67
CA ALA A 35 3.86 -1.06 4.15
C ALA A 35 5.08 -1.55 4.94
N SER A 36 4.96 -1.60 6.27
CA SER A 36 6.04 -2.07 7.13
C SER A 36 6.45 -3.52 6.85
N SER A 37 5.47 -4.40 6.72
CA SER A 37 5.72 -5.83 6.45
C SER A 37 6.37 -6.04 5.10
N ALA A 38 5.96 -5.27 4.08
CA ALA A 38 6.57 -5.30 2.76
C ALA A 38 8.05 -4.95 2.84
N GLN A 39 8.40 -3.91 3.60
CA GLN A 39 9.81 -3.54 3.83
C GLN A 39 10.58 -4.65 4.56
N SER A 40 10.01 -5.26 5.59
CA SER A 40 10.65 -6.38 6.29
C SER A 40 10.88 -7.58 5.36
N ALA A 41 9.88 -7.94 4.55
CA ALA A 41 10.01 -9.02 3.57
C ALA A 41 11.06 -8.69 2.48
N ILE A 42 11.11 -7.45 1.98
CA ILE A 42 12.14 -7.01 1.03
C ILE A 42 13.55 -7.18 1.61
N ILE A 43 13.77 -6.78 2.87
CA ILE A 43 15.07 -6.94 3.54
C ILE A 43 15.43 -8.42 3.64
N THR A 44 14.47 -9.27 4.01
CA THR A 44 14.70 -10.70 4.20
C THR A 44 15.04 -11.43 2.90
N PHE A 45 14.32 -11.14 1.82
CA PHE A 45 14.35 -11.96 0.61
C PHE A 45 15.12 -11.31 -0.54
N CYS A 46 14.98 -9.99 -0.73
CA CYS A 46 15.43 -9.39 -1.99
C CYS A 46 16.91 -9.05 -2.03
N GLY A 47 17.60 -8.99 -0.89
CA GLY A 47 19.03 -8.66 -0.82
C GLY A 47 19.95 -9.64 -1.55
N LYS A 48 19.49 -10.88 -1.80
CA LYS A 48 20.25 -11.88 -2.58
C LYS A 48 20.08 -11.73 -4.10
N HIS A 49 19.05 -11.02 -4.53
CA HIS A 49 18.69 -10.84 -5.94
C HIS A 49 19.05 -9.45 -6.45
N TYR A 50 19.00 -8.44 -5.58
CA TYR A 50 19.21 -7.04 -5.91
C TYR A 50 19.98 -6.32 -4.81
N ALA A 51 20.73 -5.30 -5.21
CA ALA A 51 21.31 -4.37 -4.26
C ALA A 51 20.19 -3.55 -3.60
N ILE A 52 20.13 -3.59 -2.26
CA ILE A 52 19.12 -2.87 -1.48
C ILE A 52 19.77 -1.90 -0.49
N ASP A 53 19.11 -0.77 -0.24
CA ASP A 53 19.35 0.07 0.93
C ASP A 53 18.55 -0.48 2.12
N GLY A 54 19.08 -1.54 2.73
CA GLY A 54 18.46 -2.19 3.88
C GLY A 54 18.29 -1.26 5.09
N THR A 55 19.15 -0.26 5.25
CA THR A 55 19.04 0.73 6.33
C THR A 55 17.80 1.61 6.15
N THR A 56 17.58 2.12 4.94
CA THR A 56 16.39 2.92 4.63
C THR A 56 15.11 2.08 4.74
N ALA A 57 15.11 0.86 4.19
CA ALA A 57 13.97 -0.06 4.31
C ALA A 57 13.62 -0.36 5.78
N LEU A 58 14.64 -0.63 6.61
CA LEU A 58 14.44 -0.91 8.04
C LEU A 58 13.85 0.30 8.77
N ARG A 59 14.36 1.51 8.49
CA ARG A 59 13.85 2.74 9.09
C ARG A 59 12.38 2.98 8.72
N ILE A 60 12.00 2.75 7.47
CA ILE A 60 10.61 2.87 7.02
C ILE A 60 9.74 1.85 7.76
N SER A 61 10.17 0.60 7.82
CA SER A 61 9.46 -0.48 8.54
C SER A 61 9.21 -0.12 10.00
N GLN A 62 10.23 0.37 10.71
CA GLN A 62 10.14 0.76 12.11
C GLN A 62 9.22 1.97 12.30
N THR A 63 9.41 3.02 11.49
CA THR A 63 8.64 4.27 11.64
C THR A 63 7.15 4.04 11.39
N THR A 64 6.82 3.27 10.36
CA THR A 64 5.42 2.93 10.03
C THR A 64 4.77 2.09 11.13
N ARG A 65 5.51 1.14 11.73
CA ARG A 65 5.04 0.38 12.91
C ARG A 65 4.84 1.24 14.15
N ASP A 66 5.75 2.17 14.42
CA ASP A 66 5.64 3.05 15.57
C ASP A 66 4.41 3.95 15.47
N VAL A 67 4.14 4.48 14.28
CA VAL A 67 2.93 5.28 14.02
C VAL A 67 1.66 4.43 14.17
N ALA A 68 1.62 3.23 13.57
CA ALA A 68 0.48 2.34 13.71
C ALA A 68 0.24 1.92 15.17
N THR A 69 1.31 1.69 15.93
CA THR A 69 1.26 1.33 17.36
C THR A 69 0.61 2.43 18.21
N LYS A 70 0.85 3.70 17.87
CA LYS A 70 0.21 4.83 18.57
C LYS A 70 -1.30 4.89 18.36
N VAL A 71 -1.80 4.37 17.24
CA VAL A 71 -3.23 4.38 16.91
C VAL A 71 -3.93 3.12 17.41
N LEU A 72 -3.33 1.95 17.18
CA LEU A 72 -3.95 0.64 17.45
C LEU A 72 -3.67 0.12 18.86
N GLY A 73 -2.64 0.65 19.52
CA GLY A 73 -2.01 0.02 20.68
C GLY A 73 -1.03 -1.09 20.30
N ARG A 74 -0.08 -1.38 21.19
CA ARG A 74 1.04 -2.29 20.93
C ARG A 74 0.61 -3.71 20.58
N GLU A 75 -0.25 -4.31 21.39
CA GLU A 75 -0.68 -5.71 21.20
C GLU A 75 -1.35 -5.92 19.84
N ARG A 76 -2.30 -5.04 19.50
CA ARG A 76 -3.03 -5.11 18.24
C ARG A 76 -2.12 -4.82 17.03
N ALA A 77 -1.23 -3.85 17.14
CA ALA A 77 -0.28 -3.54 16.07
C ALA A 77 0.71 -4.68 15.83
N ASP A 78 1.23 -5.31 16.89
CA ASP A 78 2.15 -6.43 16.77
C ASP A 78 1.47 -7.67 16.19
N ALA A 79 0.24 -7.97 16.61
CA ALA A 79 -0.55 -9.06 16.04
C ALA A 79 -0.82 -8.83 14.54
N ALA A 80 -1.34 -7.66 14.18
CA ALA A 80 -1.63 -7.30 12.79
C ALA A 80 -0.36 -7.32 11.91
N PHE A 81 0.77 -6.80 12.42
CA PHE A 81 2.04 -6.85 11.70
C PHE A 81 2.52 -8.30 11.49
N LYS A 82 2.41 -9.15 12.51
CA LYS A 82 2.83 -10.56 12.43
C LYS A 82 2.00 -11.32 11.41
N ASP A 83 0.68 -11.15 11.43
CA ASP A 83 -0.22 -11.82 10.49
C ASP A 83 0.06 -11.38 9.05
N GLU A 84 0.21 -10.07 8.86
CA GLU A 84 0.59 -9.48 7.59
C GLU A 84 1.93 -10.02 7.09
N LEU A 85 2.96 -10.06 7.95
CA LEU A 85 4.29 -10.55 7.59
C LEU A 85 4.26 -12.03 7.21
N ALA A 86 3.50 -12.85 7.96
CA ALA A 86 3.30 -14.25 7.62
C ALA A 86 2.63 -14.42 6.25
N ARG A 87 1.64 -13.57 5.92
CA ARG A 87 1.04 -13.57 4.58
C ARG A 87 2.06 -13.24 3.50
N ARG A 88 2.95 -12.26 3.71
CA ARG A 88 4.03 -11.94 2.75
C ARG A 88 4.97 -13.10 2.54
N TYR A 89 5.31 -13.84 3.60
CA TYR A 89 6.19 -15.00 3.49
C TYR A 89 5.53 -16.13 2.69
N ALA A 90 4.21 -16.32 2.86
CA ALA A 90 3.45 -17.26 2.05
C ALA A 90 3.40 -16.81 0.57
N GLU A 91 3.19 -15.52 0.31
CA GLU A 91 3.21 -14.93 -1.04
C GLU A 91 4.57 -15.13 -1.74
N VAL A 92 5.67 -14.85 -1.04
CA VAL A 92 7.04 -15.08 -1.55
C VAL A 92 7.25 -16.55 -1.91
N LYS A 93 6.76 -17.47 -1.07
CA LYS A 93 6.85 -18.91 -1.31
C LYS A 93 6.03 -19.35 -2.52
N ASP A 94 4.84 -18.79 -2.71
CA ASP A 94 3.91 -19.14 -3.78
C ASP A 94 4.38 -18.59 -5.14
N VAL A 95 4.72 -17.30 -5.20
CA VAL A 95 5.17 -16.61 -6.42
C VAL A 95 6.60 -17.00 -6.80
N GLY A 96 7.43 -17.35 -5.82
CA GLY A 96 8.85 -17.54 -5.97
C GLY A 96 9.63 -16.24 -5.74
N GLU A 97 10.75 -16.36 -5.02
CA GLU A 97 11.44 -15.22 -4.45
C GLU A 97 11.99 -14.21 -5.48
N GLN A 98 12.61 -14.72 -6.56
CA GLN A 98 13.15 -13.85 -7.62
C GLN A 98 12.04 -13.04 -8.29
N GLN A 99 10.91 -13.68 -8.61
CA GLN A 99 9.79 -13.01 -9.28
C GLN A 99 9.16 -11.99 -8.34
N TRP A 100 8.87 -12.39 -7.10
CA TRP A 100 8.31 -11.48 -6.09
C TRP A 100 9.19 -10.24 -5.89
N CYS A 101 10.51 -10.40 -5.78
CA CYS A 101 11.44 -9.30 -5.64
C CYS A 101 11.53 -8.41 -6.89
N THR A 102 11.36 -8.99 -8.08
CA THR A 102 11.26 -8.22 -9.34
C THR A 102 10.05 -7.31 -9.29
N ASP A 103 8.89 -7.85 -8.90
CA ASP A 103 7.63 -7.11 -8.81
C ASP A 103 7.71 -5.98 -7.76
N GLN A 104 8.33 -6.25 -6.60
CA GLN A 104 8.57 -5.22 -5.58
C GLN A 104 9.48 -4.10 -6.11
N ARG A 105 10.57 -4.46 -6.79
CA ARG A 105 11.50 -3.48 -7.36
C ARG A 105 10.81 -2.61 -8.39
N ASP A 106 10.06 -3.21 -9.30
CA ASP A 106 9.38 -2.51 -10.38
C ASP A 106 8.28 -1.59 -9.83
N GLY A 107 7.52 -2.06 -8.84
CA GLY A 107 6.51 -1.26 -8.14
C GLY A 107 7.11 -0.06 -7.40
N LEU A 108 8.25 -0.24 -6.74
CA LEU A 108 8.92 0.81 -5.96
C LEU A 108 9.82 1.72 -6.79
N SER A 109 10.15 1.35 -8.02
CA SER A 109 11.03 2.11 -8.93
C SER A 109 10.50 3.52 -9.26
N LYS A 110 9.18 3.70 -9.20
CA LYS A 110 8.49 4.96 -9.49
C LYS A 110 8.34 5.88 -8.26
N GLY A 111 8.72 5.41 -7.07
CA GLY A 111 8.61 6.14 -5.82
C GLY A 111 9.73 7.17 -5.63
N ALA A 112 9.48 8.15 -4.75
CA ALA A 112 10.50 9.12 -4.33
C ALA A 112 11.62 8.48 -3.49
N VAL A 113 11.31 7.40 -2.78
CA VAL A 113 12.28 6.66 -1.95
C VAL A 113 12.76 5.42 -2.70
N ARG A 114 14.06 5.37 -3.01
CA ARG A 114 14.68 4.26 -3.73
C ARG A 114 15.32 3.28 -2.76
N ILE A 115 14.62 2.18 -2.48
CA ILE A 115 15.14 1.08 -1.66
C ILE A 115 16.01 0.14 -2.51
N PHE A 116 15.58 -0.16 -3.73
CA PHE A 116 16.38 -0.91 -4.68
C PHE A 116 17.38 0.03 -5.36
N LYS A 117 18.66 -0.37 -5.33
CA LYS A 117 19.75 0.37 -5.96
C LYS A 117 19.89 -0.06 -7.42
N ASN A 118 20.36 0.87 -8.26
CA ASN A 118 20.67 0.63 -9.66
C ASN A 118 21.90 -0.27 -9.81
#